data_AF-A0A220S5C2-F1
#
_entry.id   AF-A0A220S5C2-F1
#
_cell.length_a   1.000
_cell.length_b   1.000
_cell.length_c   1.000
_cell.angle_alpha   90.00
_cell.angle_beta   90.00
_cell.angle_gamma   90.00
#
_symmetry.space_group_name_H-M   'P 1'
#
loop_
_entity.id
_entity.type
_entity.pdbx_description
1 polymer ?
#
loop_
_entity_poly.entity_id
_entity_poly.type
_entity_poly.pdbx_seq_one_letter_code
_entity_poly.pdbx_strand_id
1 'polypeptide(L)'
;MENYDVAIIGSGPGGYVAAIRGAQLGFKTVIIEKYDTLGGTCTNVGCIPTKALLDSTHHYADARNNFKIHGINLNEINLDFSQMYKRKSEVVGKNTSGLEFLMSKNKITRLQGVARFINNSTLEITGKEGVQTIVAKNYIIATGSKPSTIPGIVIDKRRIITSTEALALQEKPKTMVIIGGGVIGVEMASIFNRMGTQVTILEYADRLISTMDHELGKNLQKILKKEGIDIHLNQSVYKAENIGSSANVFFRDEKGKENVMEAEYVLMAVGRRPYTEGLGLENTNVELDQRGFIKVNEKCQTSVSAIYAIGDVIGGAMLAHKAEEEGVLVAETIGGQNHHIHYSRIPSVVYTWPEVASVGYTEEYLKNNQIEYKAGKFPFSASARARASMDTEGFAKVLVDPKYGEVLGVHIIGARAADLVAQAVIAQEFEVTAEDMFRISYAHPTYSETLKEAYLIASGQGAINI
;
A
#
# COMPACT_ATOMS: atom_id res chain seq x y z
N MET A 1 -32.72 -16.40 14.79
CA MET A 1 -32.02 -15.61 13.75
C MET A 1 -31.78 -14.25 14.34
N GLU A 2 -30.54 -13.85 14.53
CA GLU A 2 -30.23 -12.54 15.11
C GLU A 2 -30.38 -11.43 14.07
N ASN A 3 -30.93 -10.29 14.49
CA ASN A 3 -31.14 -9.13 13.63
C ASN A 3 -30.13 -8.02 13.96
N TYR A 4 -29.55 -7.43 12.91
CA TYR A 4 -28.61 -6.32 12.96
C TYR A 4 -29.06 -5.17 12.04
N ASP A 5 -28.58 -3.96 12.28
CA ASP A 5 -28.77 -2.85 11.34
C ASP A 5 -27.72 -2.90 10.22
N VAL A 6 -26.47 -3.22 10.57
CA VAL A 6 -25.35 -3.33 9.63
C VAL A 6 -24.51 -4.57 9.93
N ALA A 7 -24.26 -5.39 8.92
CA ALA A 7 -23.31 -6.51 8.98
C ALA A 7 -22.11 -6.26 8.06
N ILE A 8 -20.90 -6.35 8.61
CA ILE A 8 -19.65 -6.14 7.88
C ILE A 8 -18.94 -7.48 7.70
N ILE A 9 -18.58 -7.82 6.46
CA ILE A 9 -17.90 -9.07 6.13
C ILE A 9 -16.42 -8.77 5.83
N GLY A 10 -15.54 -9.14 6.75
CA GLY A 10 -14.11 -8.87 6.70
C GLY A 10 -13.69 -7.74 7.63
N SER A 11 -12.56 -7.92 8.32
CA SER A 11 -12.06 -6.98 9.33
C SER A 11 -10.77 -6.26 8.92
N GLY A 12 -10.53 -6.08 7.62
CA GLY A 12 -9.47 -5.19 7.14
C GLY A 12 -9.76 -3.71 7.48
N PRO A 13 -8.85 -2.78 7.09
CA PRO A 13 -9.00 -1.34 7.31
C PRO A 13 -10.41 -0.80 7.04
N GLY A 14 -10.94 -1.01 5.83
CA GLY A 14 -12.29 -0.57 5.52
C GLY A 14 -13.37 -1.24 6.38
N GLY A 15 -13.23 -2.52 6.70
CA GLY A 15 -14.22 -3.27 7.48
C GLY A 15 -14.32 -2.80 8.93
N TYR A 16 -13.20 -2.76 9.66
CA TYR A 16 -13.26 -2.33 11.07
C TYR A 16 -13.60 -0.84 11.19
N VAL A 17 -13.17 0.01 10.24
CA VAL A 17 -13.54 1.44 10.24
C VAL A 17 -15.03 1.61 9.98
N ALA A 18 -15.59 0.91 8.98
CA ALA A 18 -17.03 0.92 8.71
C ALA A 18 -17.84 0.45 9.94
N ALA A 19 -17.37 -0.61 10.61
CA ALA A 19 -18.04 -1.12 11.80
C ALA A 19 -18.03 -0.11 12.95
N ILE A 20 -16.88 0.53 13.22
CA ILE A 20 -16.74 1.59 14.23
C ILE A 20 -17.63 2.77 13.90
N ARG A 21 -17.58 3.27 12.66
CA ARG A 21 -18.39 4.41 12.24
C ARG A 21 -19.88 4.10 12.32
N GLY A 22 -20.29 2.90 11.89
CA GLY A 22 -21.67 2.44 11.98
C GLY A 22 -22.18 2.40 13.43
N ALA A 23 -21.39 1.86 14.36
CA ALA A 23 -21.73 1.86 15.78
C ALA A 23 -21.83 3.29 16.37
N GLN A 24 -20.94 4.21 15.96
CA GLN A 24 -21.00 5.62 16.37
C GLN A 24 -22.25 6.35 15.86
N LEU A 25 -22.79 5.91 14.72
CA LEU A 25 -24.06 6.41 14.16
C LEU A 25 -25.30 5.76 14.81
N GLY A 26 -25.11 4.88 15.79
CA GLY A 26 -26.18 4.26 16.57
C GLY A 26 -26.69 2.93 16.02
N PHE A 27 -26.04 2.36 15.00
CA PHE A 27 -26.43 1.07 14.45
C PHE A 27 -26.06 -0.10 15.36
N LYS A 28 -26.95 -1.08 15.44
CA LYS A 28 -26.59 -2.40 15.97
C LYS A 28 -25.73 -3.13 14.92
N THR A 29 -24.43 -3.12 15.17
CA THR A 29 -23.41 -3.53 14.19
C THR A 29 -22.77 -4.87 14.54
N VAL A 30 -22.58 -5.73 13.53
CA VAL A 30 -21.80 -6.96 13.61
C VAL A 30 -20.68 -6.98 12.59
N ILE A 31 -19.50 -7.45 13.00
CA ILE A 31 -18.36 -7.69 12.12
C ILE A 31 -18.04 -9.19 12.10
N ILE A 32 -17.88 -9.75 10.90
CA ILE A 32 -17.57 -11.16 10.69
C ILE A 32 -16.15 -11.28 10.15
N GLU A 33 -15.31 -12.07 10.82
CA GLU A 33 -13.94 -12.33 10.42
C GLU A 33 -13.61 -13.81 10.53
N LYS A 34 -12.99 -14.38 9.49
CA LYS A 34 -12.57 -15.79 9.48
C LYS A 34 -11.23 -16.01 10.17
N TYR A 35 -10.35 -15.01 10.16
CA TYR A 35 -9.05 -15.07 10.84
C TYR A 35 -9.20 -15.01 12.37
N ASP A 36 -8.21 -15.55 13.08
CA ASP A 36 -8.21 -15.55 14.55
C ASP A 36 -8.09 -14.14 15.15
N THR A 37 -7.51 -13.20 14.40
CA THR A 37 -7.33 -11.79 14.79
C THR A 37 -7.97 -10.85 13.77
N LEU A 38 -8.44 -9.69 14.25
CA LEU A 38 -8.92 -8.60 13.41
C LEU A 38 -7.78 -7.88 12.68
N GLY A 39 -8.12 -6.98 11.75
CA GLY A 39 -7.18 -6.08 11.05
C GLY A 39 -6.85 -6.49 9.61
N GLY A 40 -7.33 -7.65 9.18
CA GLY A 40 -7.21 -8.15 7.81
C GLY A 40 -5.77 -8.16 7.30
N THR A 41 -5.59 -7.92 5.99
CA THR A 41 -4.27 -7.96 5.34
C THR A 41 -3.32 -6.91 5.92
N CYS A 42 -3.74 -5.65 6.04
CA CYS A 42 -2.84 -4.53 6.34
C CYS A 42 -2.18 -4.67 7.72
N THR A 43 -2.95 -5.04 8.75
CA THR A 43 -2.43 -5.20 10.11
C THR A 43 -1.63 -6.48 10.28
N ASN A 44 -2.11 -7.61 9.73
CA ASN A 44 -1.53 -8.92 10.04
C ASN A 44 -0.37 -9.32 9.12
N VAL A 45 -0.47 -9.05 7.81
CA VAL A 45 0.44 -9.61 6.78
C VAL A 45 0.76 -8.61 5.65
N GLY A 46 0.71 -7.32 5.94
CA GLY A 46 0.87 -6.24 4.97
C GLY A 46 1.56 -5.02 5.56
N CYS A 47 0.86 -3.89 5.59
CA CYS A 47 1.39 -2.57 5.95
C CYS A 47 2.22 -2.57 7.25
N ILE A 48 1.62 -2.99 8.38
CA ILE A 48 2.23 -2.89 9.71
C ILE A 48 3.49 -3.75 9.83
N PRO A 49 3.46 -5.07 9.52
CA PRO A 49 4.67 -5.88 9.60
C PRO A 49 5.75 -5.43 8.62
N THR A 50 5.40 -4.99 7.41
CA THR A 50 6.39 -4.48 6.45
C THR A 50 7.07 -3.21 6.95
N LYS A 51 6.32 -2.24 7.49
CA LYS A 51 6.87 -0.97 8.02
C LYS A 51 7.76 -1.22 9.23
N ALA A 52 7.35 -2.14 10.12
CA ALA A 52 8.21 -2.58 11.21
C ALA A 52 9.57 -3.12 10.71
N LEU A 53 9.58 -3.99 9.69
CA LEU A 53 10.84 -4.50 9.15
C LEU A 53 11.65 -3.42 8.42
N LEU A 54 11.01 -2.53 7.67
CA LEU A 54 11.68 -1.39 7.01
C LEU A 54 12.42 -0.52 8.03
N ASP A 55 11.78 -0.15 9.13
CA ASP A 55 12.39 0.68 10.17
C ASP A 55 13.59 -0.01 10.82
N SER A 56 13.43 -1.29 11.19
CA SER A 56 14.52 -2.07 11.81
C SER A 56 15.71 -2.23 10.86
N THR A 57 15.45 -2.53 9.58
CA THR A 57 16.51 -2.72 8.59
C THR A 57 17.16 -1.41 8.15
N HIS A 58 16.42 -0.29 8.17
CA HIS A 58 16.97 1.03 7.93
C HIS A 58 17.93 1.45 9.06
N HIS A 59 17.55 1.28 10.33
CA HIS A 59 18.45 1.53 11.46
C HIS A 59 19.74 0.69 11.39
N TYR A 60 19.63 -0.59 11.02
CA TYR A 60 20.79 -1.45 10.82
C TYR A 60 21.69 -0.96 9.69
N ALA A 61 21.11 -0.54 8.55
CA ALA A 61 21.84 0.00 7.43
C ALA A 61 22.58 1.30 7.78
N ASP A 62 21.95 2.22 8.52
CA ASP A 62 22.58 3.46 8.97
C ASP A 62 23.73 3.21 9.94
N ALA A 63 23.53 2.31 10.90
CA ALA A 63 24.58 1.92 11.84
C ALA A 63 25.81 1.38 11.10
N ARG A 64 25.60 0.58 10.05
CA ARG A 64 26.67 -0.02 9.24
C ARG A 64 27.36 0.96 8.31
N ASN A 65 26.60 1.84 7.65
CA ASN A 65 27.10 2.61 6.51
C ASN A 65 27.38 4.07 6.84
N ASN A 66 26.67 4.66 7.80
CA ASN A 66 26.60 6.11 7.99
C ASN A 66 27.17 6.58 9.34
N PHE A 67 27.13 5.75 10.39
CA PHE A 67 27.53 6.17 11.75
C PHE A 67 28.97 6.67 11.87
N LYS A 68 29.91 6.08 11.11
CA LYS A 68 31.29 6.54 11.09
C LYS A 68 31.42 8.00 10.63
N ILE A 69 30.61 8.41 9.64
CA ILE A 69 30.58 9.80 9.15
C ILE A 69 30.05 10.74 10.24
N HIS A 70 29.13 10.27 11.07
CA HIS A 70 28.64 10.99 12.26
C HIS A 70 29.61 10.97 13.46
N GLY A 71 30.80 10.36 13.33
CA GLY A 71 31.76 10.24 14.43
C GLY A 71 31.39 9.18 15.47
N ILE A 72 30.43 8.30 15.17
CA ILE A 72 30.03 7.19 16.03
C ILE A 72 30.80 5.94 15.58
N ASN A 73 31.72 5.48 16.43
CA ASN A 73 32.51 4.28 16.16
C ASN A 73 31.89 3.07 16.85
N LEU A 74 31.55 2.04 16.06
CA LEU A 74 31.04 0.76 16.53
C LEU A 74 32.04 -0.32 16.12
N ASN A 75 32.42 -1.20 17.04
CA ASN A 75 33.41 -2.25 16.77
C ASN A 75 32.82 -3.39 15.92
N GLU A 76 31.61 -3.82 16.25
CA GLU A 76 30.90 -4.89 15.55
C GLU A 76 29.40 -4.62 15.59
N ILE A 77 28.71 -4.84 14.47
CA ILE A 77 27.26 -4.66 14.35
C ILE A 77 26.69 -5.95 13.77
N ASN A 78 25.88 -6.64 14.57
CA ASN A 78 25.24 -7.89 14.20
C ASN A 78 23.72 -7.73 14.19
N LEU A 79 23.08 -8.27 13.15
CA LEU A 79 21.62 -8.32 13.05
C LEU A 79 21.11 -9.64 13.62
N ASP A 80 20.34 -9.58 14.72
CA ASP A 80 19.56 -10.71 15.21
C ASP A 80 18.23 -10.79 14.43
N PHE A 81 18.19 -11.69 13.45
CA PHE A 81 17.02 -11.91 12.59
C PHE A 81 15.79 -12.35 13.40
N SER A 82 15.96 -13.29 14.33
CA SER A 82 14.89 -13.86 15.14
C SER A 82 14.26 -12.80 16.04
N GLN A 83 15.08 -11.98 16.71
CA GLN A 83 14.60 -10.89 17.54
C GLN A 83 13.90 -9.80 16.72
N MET A 84 14.38 -9.48 15.51
CA MET A 84 13.73 -8.51 14.63
C MET A 84 12.34 -8.99 14.19
N TYR A 85 12.21 -10.25 13.76
CA TYR A 85 10.92 -10.84 13.38
C TYR A 85 9.98 -10.99 14.58
N LYS A 86 10.49 -11.31 15.77
CA LYS A 86 9.73 -11.30 17.02
C LYS A 86 9.15 -9.91 17.31
N ARG A 87 9.98 -8.86 17.26
CA ARG A 87 9.54 -7.46 17.46
C ARG A 87 8.43 -7.08 16.48
N LYS A 88 8.57 -7.42 15.20
CA LYS A 88 7.52 -7.23 14.19
C LYS A 88 6.22 -7.91 14.60
N SER A 89 6.27 -9.17 15.05
CA SER A 89 5.09 -9.90 15.53
C SER A 89 4.46 -9.27 16.79
N GLU A 90 5.26 -8.73 17.70
CA GLU A 90 4.77 -7.97 18.87
C GLU A 90 4.06 -6.67 18.46
N VAL A 91 4.58 -5.95 17.44
CA VAL A 91 3.91 -4.76 16.89
C VAL A 91 2.56 -5.14 16.28
N VAL A 92 2.48 -6.24 15.52
CA VAL A 92 1.20 -6.76 15.00
C VAL A 92 0.26 -7.09 16.17
N GLY A 93 0.72 -7.83 17.17
CA GLY A 93 -0.08 -8.20 18.34
C GLY A 93 -0.63 -7.02 19.13
N LYS A 94 0.14 -5.93 19.28
CA LYS A 94 -0.34 -4.68 19.89
C LYS A 94 -1.46 -4.04 19.08
N ASN A 95 -1.32 -3.97 17.76
CA ASN A 95 -2.33 -3.39 16.88
C ASN A 95 -3.62 -4.21 16.87
N THR A 96 -3.53 -5.54 16.76
CA THR A 96 -4.73 -6.40 16.78
C THR A 96 -5.43 -6.34 18.14
N SER A 97 -4.70 -6.29 19.25
CA SER A 97 -5.29 -6.09 20.59
C SER A 97 -6.01 -4.74 20.71
N GLY A 98 -5.44 -3.69 20.09
CA GLY A 98 -6.09 -2.39 20.00
C GLY A 98 -7.42 -2.44 19.23
N LEU A 99 -7.50 -3.22 18.16
CA LEU A 99 -8.74 -3.43 17.40
C LEU A 99 -9.80 -4.16 18.23
N GLU A 100 -9.44 -5.21 18.98
CA GLU A 100 -10.39 -5.89 19.89
C GLU A 100 -10.94 -4.94 20.97
N PHE A 101 -10.07 -4.08 21.53
CA PHE A 101 -10.49 -3.03 22.44
C PHE A 101 -11.46 -2.05 21.78
N LEU A 102 -11.21 -1.62 20.54
CA LEU A 102 -12.09 -0.72 19.81
C LEU A 102 -13.45 -1.36 19.48
N MET A 103 -13.50 -2.63 19.09
CA MET A 103 -14.77 -3.34 18.88
C MET A 103 -15.59 -3.38 20.17
N SER A 104 -14.95 -3.74 21.28
CA SER A 104 -15.59 -3.81 22.60
C SER A 104 -16.08 -2.45 23.09
N LYS A 105 -15.26 -1.40 22.97
CA LYS A 105 -15.59 -0.02 23.36
C LYS A 105 -16.81 0.51 22.60
N ASN A 106 -16.94 0.16 21.32
CA ASN A 106 -18.06 0.57 20.48
C ASN A 106 -19.24 -0.43 20.51
N LYS A 107 -19.21 -1.45 21.38
CA LYS A 107 -20.27 -2.47 21.52
C LYS A 107 -20.61 -3.18 20.20
N ILE A 108 -19.60 -3.43 19.37
CA ILE A 108 -19.75 -4.15 18.10
C ILE A 108 -19.68 -5.64 18.38
N THR A 109 -20.66 -6.40 17.88
CA THR A 109 -20.60 -7.87 17.96
C THR A 109 -19.54 -8.37 16.98
N ARG A 110 -18.62 -9.21 17.45
CA ARG A 110 -17.66 -9.91 16.60
C ARG A 110 -18.08 -11.38 16.46
N LEU A 111 -18.21 -11.86 15.23
CA LEU A 111 -18.40 -13.28 14.93
C LEU A 111 -17.16 -13.82 14.22
N GLN A 112 -16.60 -14.91 14.76
CA GLN A 112 -15.48 -15.60 14.11
C GLN A 112 -16.00 -16.71 13.19
N GLY A 113 -15.76 -16.59 11.88
CA GLY A 113 -16.14 -17.61 10.92
C GLY A 113 -16.12 -17.13 9.47
N VAL A 114 -16.39 -18.05 8.55
CA VAL A 114 -16.54 -17.74 7.12
C VAL A 114 -18.00 -17.37 6.86
N ALA A 115 -18.23 -16.14 6.41
CA ALA A 115 -19.55 -15.68 5.98
C ALA A 115 -19.84 -16.07 4.54
N ARG A 116 -21.06 -16.53 4.27
CA ARG A 116 -21.59 -16.87 2.95
C ARG A 116 -23.01 -16.34 2.80
N PHE A 117 -23.29 -15.60 1.73
CA PHE A 117 -24.65 -15.26 1.36
C PHE A 117 -25.39 -16.52 0.88
N ILE A 118 -26.53 -16.80 1.51
CA ILE A 118 -27.47 -17.84 1.06
C ILE A 118 -28.59 -17.25 0.18
N ASN A 119 -28.81 -15.93 0.30
CA ASN A 119 -29.64 -15.10 -0.57
C ASN A 119 -29.27 -13.61 -0.32
N ASN A 120 -29.96 -12.66 -0.96
CA ASN A 120 -29.73 -11.22 -0.84
C ASN A 120 -29.85 -10.62 0.59
N SER A 121 -30.41 -11.37 1.55
CA SER A 121 -30.78 -10.87 2.88
C SER A 121 -30.31 -11.75 4.03
N THR A 122 -29.53 -12.80 3.77
CA THR A 122 -29.20 -13.77 4.82
C THR A 122 -27.77 -14.27 4.67
N LEU A 123 -27.04 -14.21 5.78
CA LEU A 123 -25.67 -14.71 5.89
C LEU A 123 -25.65 -15.96 6.75
N GLU A 124 -25.01 -17.01 6.23
CA GLU A 124 -24.53 -18.15 7.00
C GLU A 124 -23.10 -17.87 7.44
N ILE A 125 -22.79 -18.09 8.72
CA ILE A 125 -21.44 -17.98 9.28
C ILE A 125 -21.04 -19.36 9.80
N THR A 126 -20.01 -19.93 9.17
CA THR A 126 -19.42 -21.19 9.58
C THR A 126 -18.16 -20.92 10.40
N GLY A 127 -18.25 -21.11 11.71
CA GLY A 127 -17.16 -20.93 12.66
C GLY A 127 -16.73 -22.25 13.33
N LYS A 128 -15.79 -22.17 14.28
CA LYS A 128 -15.35 -23.34 15.07
C LYS A 128 -16.48 -23.91 15.95
N GLU A 129 -17.44 -23.06 16.35
CA GLU A 129 -18.58 -23.41 17.20
C GLU A 129 -19.79 -23.95 16.42
N GLY A 130 -19.68 -24.04 15.09
CA GLY A 130 -20.73 -24.53 14.21
C GLY A 130 -21.22 -23.48 13.21
N VAL A 131 -22.41 -23.72 12.67
CA VAL A 131 -23.04 -22.88 11.66
C VAL A 131 -24.14 -22.04 12.32
N GLN A 132 -24.12 -20.74 12.08
CA GLN A 132 -25.19 -19.83 12.51
C GLN A 132 -25.65 -18.94 11.37
N THR A 133 -26.86 -18.39 11.48
CA THR A 133 -27.47 -17.55 10.45
C THR A 133 -27.93 -16.22 11.04
N ILE A 134 -27.59 -15.13 10.36
CA ILE A 134 -27.98 -13.77 10.74
C ILE A 134 -28.68 -13.06 9.57
N VAL A 135 -29.44 -12.02 9.92
CA VAL A 135 -29.99 -11.06 8.95
C VAL A 135 -29.64 -9.63 9.39
N ALA A 136 -29.42 -8.76 8.42
CA ALA A 136 -29.15 -7.35 8.63
C ALA A 136 -29.93 -6.50 7.65
N LYS A 137 -30.21 -5.24 8.02
CA LYS A 137 -30.84 -4.29 7.09
C LYS A 137 -29.89 -3.89 5.96
N ASN A 138 -28.60 -3.76 6.28
CA ASN A 138 -27.54 -3.44 5.32
C ASN A 138 -26.32 -4.33 5.52
N TYR A 139 -25.61 -4.61 4.42
CA TYR A 139 -24.40 -5.42 4.39
C TYR A 139 -23.26 -4.64 3.76
N ILE A 140 -22.07 -4.73 4.33
CA ILE A 140 -20.84 -4.13 3.79
C ILE A 140 -19.82 -5.24 3.55
N ILE A 141 -19.55 -5.52 2.28
CA ILE A 141 -18.53 -6.50 1.86
C ILE A 141 -17.16 -5.80 1.89
N ALA A 142 -16.29 -6.24 2.79
CA ALA A 142 -14.93 -5.74 2.98
C ALA A 142 -13.90 -6.89 3.00
N THR A 143 -14.10 -7.91 2.16
CA THR A 143 -13.31 -9.15 2.13
C THR A 143 -11.89 -8.99 1.60
N GLY A 144 -11.59 -7.82 1.05
CA GLY A 144 -10.24 -7.42 0.67
C GLY A 144 -9.70 -8.15 -0.56
N SER A 145 -8.41 -8.50 -0.51
CA SER A 145 -7.67 -9.09 -1.62
C SER A 145 -6.72 -10.21 -1.19
N LYS A 146 -6.22 -10.95 -2.19
CA LYS A 146 -5.13 -11.91 -2.06
C LYS A 146 -3.97 -11.58 -3.01
N PRO A 147 -2.74 -12.05 -2.71
CA PRO A 147 -1.63 -11.97 -3.66
C PRO A 147 -2.00 -12.58 -5.01
N SER A 148 -1.65 -11.89 -6.09
CA SER A 148 -1.75 -12.42 -7.44
C SER A 148 -0.57 -13.36 -7.73
N THR A 149 -0.72 -14.18 -8.77
CA THR A 149 0.35 -15.01 -9.31
C THR A 149 0.29 -14.96 -10.83
N ILE A 150 1.38 -15.37 -11.48
CA ILE A 150 1.43 -15.57 -12.93
C ILE A 150 0.75 -16.91 -13.25
N PRO A 151 -0.13 -17.00 -14.27
CA PRO A 151 -0.73 -18.27 -14.67
C PRO A 151 0.29 -19.39 -14.83
N GLY A 152 0.00 -20.56 -14.25
CA GLY A 152 0.90 -21.72 -14.27
C GLY A 152 1.98 -21.75 -13.18
N ILE A 153 2.22 -20.64 -12.46
CA ILE A 153 3.15 -20.63 -11.32
C ILE A 153 2.39 -20.89 -10.02
N VAL A 154 2.75 -21.99 -9.35
CA VAL A 154 2.20 -22.38 -8.06
C VAL A 154 3.05 -21.79 -6.94
N ILE A 155 2.40 -21.05 -6.04
CA ILE A 155 2.99 -20.57 -4.79
C ILE A 155 2.95 -21.72 -3.78
N ASP A 156 4.12 -22.26 -3.43
CA ASP A 156 4.25 -23.42 -2.55
C ASP A 156 4.38 -23.05 -1.06
N LYS A 157 4.52 -21.75 -0.76
CA LYS A 157 4.71 -21.21 0.59
C LYS A 157 6.00 -21.68 1.29
N ARG A 158 6.95 -22.23 0.55
CA ARG A 158 8.23 -22.77 1.05
C ARG A 158 9.45 -22.12 0.38
N ARG A 159 9.45 -22.06 -0.95
CA ARG A 159 10.53 -21.45 -1.76
C ARG A 159 9.98 -20.45 -2.75
N ILE A 160 8.80 -20.73 -3.31
CA ILE A 160 8.01 -19.79 -4.09
C ILE A 160 6.93 -19.23 -3.17
N ILE A 161 7.18 -18.03 -2.66
CA ILE A 161 6.46 -17.41 -1.54
C ILE A 161 5.75 -16.12 -1.96
N THR A 162 4.81 -15.66 -1.13
CA THR A 162 4.24 -14.31 -1.25
C THR A 162 4.81 -13.40 -0.15
N SER A 163 4.36 -12.14 -0.14
CA SER A 163 4.65 -11.22 0.97
C SER A 163 4.27 -11.79 2.33
N THR A 164 3.25 -12.65 2.41
CA THR A 164 2.80 -13.26 3.67
C THR A 164 3.89 -14.12 4.29
N GLU A 165 4.44 -15.06 3.52
CA GLU A 165 5.48 -15.95 4.02
C GLU A 165 6.82 -15.21 4.18
N ALA A 166 7.12 -14.21 3.33
CA ALA A 166 8.31 -13.37 3.49
C ALA A 166 8.36 -12.66 4.86
N LEU A 167 7.20 -12.21 5.35
CA LEU A 167 7.02 -11.59 6.67
C LEU A 167 7.01 -12.59 7.85
N ALA A 168 7.11 -13.88 7.56
CA ALA A 168 7.09 -14.98 8.53
C ALA A 168 8.28 -15.96 8.38
N LEU A 169 9.30 -15.60 7.59
CA LEU A 169 10.53 -16.37 7.48
C LEU A 169 11.17 -16.63 8.85
N GLN A 170 11.76 -17.81 8.99
CA GLN A 170 12.43 -18.25 10.23
C GLN A 170 13.94 -18.01 10.20
N GLU A 171 14.48 -17.74 9.02
CA GLU A 171 15.91 -17.48 8.81
C GLU A 171 16.10 -16.44 7.71
N LYS A 172 17.24 -15.76 7.75
CA LYS A 172 17.62 -14.80 6.72
C LYS A 172 18.06 -15.54 5.44
N PRO A 173 17.43 -15.28 4.28
CA PRO A 173 17.85 -15.89 3.02
C PRO A 173 19.18 -15.30 2.54
N LYS A 174 20.00 -16.11 1.85
CA LYS A 174 21.22 -15.65 1.19
C LYS A 174 20.93 -14.96 -0.14
N THR A 175 20.01 -15.51 -0.92
CA THR A 175 19.60 -14.98 -2.22
C THR A 175 18.07 -14.95 -2.34
N MET A 176 17.54 -13.92 -2.98
CA MET A 176 16.10 -13.77 -3.25
C MET A 176 15.86 -13.17 -4.62
N VAL A 177 15.03 -13.83 -5.43
CA VAL A 177 14.44 -13.25 -6.64
C VAL A 177 13.05 -12.73 -6.32
N ILE A 178 12.79 -11.46 -6.66
CA ILE A 178 11.49 -10.82 -6.49
C ILE A 178 10.88 -10.63 -7.88
N ILE A 179 9.73 -11.25 -8.12
CA ILE A 179 8.99 -11.13 -9.38
C ILE A 179 7.95 -10.01 -9.19
N GLY A 180 8.19 -8.87 -9.82
CA GLY A 180 7.39 -7.65 -9.69
C GLY A 180 8.12 -6.52 -8.96
N GLY A 181 8.28 -5.39 -9.64
CA GLY A 181 8.87 -4.13 -9.20
C GLY A 181 7.85 -3.07 -8.77
N GLY A 182 6.66 -3.49 -8.37
CA GLY A 182 5.67 -2.63 -7.72
C GLY A 182 6.01 -2.34 -6.25
N VAL A 183 5.13 -1.63 -5.54
CA VAL A 183 5.32 -1.17 -4.14
C VAL A 183 5.80 -2.27 -3.21
N ILE A 184 5.10 -3.42 -3.17
CA ILE A 184 5.48 -4.56 -2.31
C ILE A 184 6.86 -5.08 -2.68
N GLY A 185 7.16 -5.18 -3.98
CA GLY A 185 8.43 -5.70 -4.47
C GLY A 185 9.61 -4.85 -4.03
N VAL A 186 9.53 -3.53 -4.20
CA VAL A 186 10.63 -2.61 -3.84
C VAL A 186 10.79 -2.44 -2.33
N GLU A 187 9.70 -2.49 -1.56
CA GLU A 187 9.78 -2.48 -0.08
C GLU A 187 10.45 -3.76 0.44
N MET A 188 10.06 -4.93 -0.08
CA MET A 188 10.68 -6.20 0.30
C MET A 188 12.14 -6.27 -0.16
N ALA A 189 12.45 -5.79 -1.36
CA ALA A 189 13.82 -5.70 -1.84
C ALA A 189 14.70 -4.90 -0.89
N SER A 190 14.20 -3.75 -0.43
CA SER A 190 14.89 -2.89 0.53
C SER A 190 15.13 -3.59 1.87
N ILE A 191 14.10 -4.24 2.43
CA ILE A 191 14.20 -5.01 3.67
C ILE A 191 15.30 -6.07 3.56
N PHE A 192 15.22 -6.95 2.56
CA PHE A 192 16.13 -8.09 2.44
C PHE A 192 17.56 -7.66 2.08
N ASN A 193 17.71 -6.69 1.16
CA ASN A 193 19.03 -6.16 0.79
C ASN A 193 19.77 -5.53 1.98
N ARG A 194 19.07 -4.73 2.80
CA ARG A 194 19.66 -4.08 3.98
C ARG A 194 20.15 -5.08 5.02
N MET A 195 19.54 -6.26 5.10
CA MET A 195 20.01 -7.38 5.96
C MET A 195 21.19 -8.16 5.36
N GLY A 196 21.57 -7.88 4.11
CA GLY A 196 22.66 -8.53 3.38
C GLY A 196 22.23 -9.73 2.54
N THR A 197 20.93 -9.91 2.27
CA THR A 197 20.47 -10.86 1.23
C THR A 197 20.79 -10.29 -0.15
N GLN A 198 21.30 -11.11 -1.07
CA GLN A 198 21.45 -10.72 -2.47
C GLN A 198 20.07 -10.74 -3.14
N VAL A 199 19.60 -9.57 -3.56
CA VAL A 199 18.25 -9.41 -4.12
C VAL A 199 18.33 -9.07 -5.60
N THR A 200 17.57 -9.81 -6.42
CA THR A 200 17.30 -9.47 -7.81
C THR A 200 15.80 -9.24 -8.02
N ILE A 201 15.43 -8.10 -8.62
CA ILE A 201 14.07 -7.81 -9.07
C ILE A 201 13.95 -8.12 -10.55
N LEU A 202 12.98 -8.97 -10.92
CA LEU A 202 12.53 -9.19 -12.29
C LEU A 202 11.18 -8.49 -12.47
N GLU A 203 11.16 -7.43 -13.27
CA GLU A 203 9.95 -6.65 -13.56
C GLU A 203 9.62 -6.70 -15.05
N TYR A 204 8.34 -6.92 -15.35
CA TYR A 204 7.85 -6.97 -16.73
C TYR A 204 7.83 -5.59 -17.39
N ALA A 205 7.42 -4.55 -16.65
CA ALA A 205 7.44 -3.19 -17.13
C ALA A 205 8.87 -2.65 -17.35
N ASP A 206 8.93 -1.55 -18.07
CA ASP A 206 10.13 -0.78 -18.38
C ASP A 206 10.54 0.17 -17.23
N ARG A 207 9.90 0.07 -16.07
CA ARG A 207 10.19 0.86 -14.86
C ARG A 207 9.63 0.21 -13.60
N LEU A 208 10.21 0.57 -12.45
CA LEU A 208 9.64 0.28 -11.13
C LEU A 208 8.44 1.18 -10.86
N ILE A 209 7.57 0.75 -9.93
CA ILE A 209 6.41 1.51 -9.43
C ILE A 209 5.62 2.16 -10.58
N SER A 210 5.34 1.37 -11.62
CA SER A 210 4.85 1.82 -12.93
C SER A 210 3.49 2.54 -12.92
N THR A 211 2.79 2.53 -11.79
CA THR A 211 1.54 3.29 -11.54
C THR A 211 1.78 4.71 -11.03
N MET A 212 3.01 5.10 -10.74
CA MET A 212 3.39 6.45 -10.27
C MET A 212 4.08 7.23 -11.40
N ASP A 213 4.33 8.53 -11.16
CA ASP A 213 5.05 9.40 -12.11
C ASP A 213 6.41 8.79 -12.51
N HIS A 214 6.73 8.83 -13.80
CA HIS A 214 7.89 8.11 -14.33
C HIS A 214 9.22 8.56 -13.72
N GLU A 215 9.35 9.83 -13.34
CA GLU A 215 10.59 10.31 -12.73
C GLU A 215 10.82 9.69 -11.34
N LEU A 216 9.76 9.35 -10.61
CA LEU A 216 9.86 8.65 -9.32
C LEU A 216 10.42 7.24 -9.51
N GLY A 217 9.85 6.46 -10.42
CA GLY A 217 10.29 5.08 -10.69
C GLY A 217 11.74 5.02 -11.19
N LYS A 218 12.13 5.95 -12.07
CA LYS A 218 13.50 6.06 -12.59
C LYS A 218 14.51 6.40 -11.50
N ASN A 219 14.19 7.37 -10.63
CA ASN A 219 15.10 7.76 -9.56
C ASN A 219 15.19 6.68 -8.47
N LEU A 220 14.06 6.06 -8.11
CA LEU A 220 14.06 4.94 -7.18
C LEU A 220 14.92 3.78 -7.70
N GLN A 221 14.81 3.43 -8.98
CA GLN A 221 15.66 2.40 -9.58
C GLN A 221 17.16 2.72 -9.43
N LYS A 222 17.56 3.96 -9.71
CA LYS A 222 18.96 4.39 -9.58
C LYS A 222 19.44 4.26 -8.13
N ILE A 223 18.62 4.66 -7.17
CA ILE A 223 18.95 4.61 -5.74
C ILE A 223 19.05 3.16 -5.26
N LEU A 224 18.08 2.32 -5.56
CA LEU A 224 18.08 0.90 -5.15
C LEU A 224 19.25 0.13 -5.79
N LYS A 225 19.62 0.43 -7.04
CA LYS A 225 20.83 -0.13 -7.66
C LYS A 225 22.11 0.29 -6.93
N LYS A 226 22.20 1.55 -6.50
CA LYS A 226 23.33 2.05 -5.69
C LYS A 226 23.41 1.36 -4.33
N GLU A 227 22.28 0.94 -3.76
CA GLU A 227 22.23 0.12 -2.54
C GLU A 227 22.62 -1.36 -2.75
N GLY A 228 22.84 -1.79 -4.00
CA GLY A 228 23.27 -3.16 -4.33
C GLY A 228 22.14 -4.11 -4.76
N ILE A 229 20.91 -3.62 -4.95
CA ILE A 229 19.81 -4.41 -5.50
C ILE A 229 20.00 -4.56 -7.01
N ASP A 230 19.99 -5.79 -7.51
CA ASP A 230 20.01 -6.05 -8.93
C ASP A 230 18.59 -5.92 -9.52
N ILE A 231 18.44 -5.22 -10.63
CA ILE A 231 17.10 -4.84 -11.15
C ILE A 231 17.10 -5.01 -12.67
N HIS A 232 16.33 -5.99 -13.11
CA HIS A 232 16.09 -6.29 -14.52
C HIS A 232 14.65 -5.92 -14.88
N LEU A 233 14.53 -4.91 -15.74
CA LEU A 233 13.26 -4.46 -16.32
C LEU A 233 13.02 -5.19 -17.66
N ASN A 234 11.80 -5.12 -18.19
CA ASN A 234 11.41 -5.81 -19.42
C ASN A 234 11.67 -7.32 -19.38
N GLN A 235 11.47 -7.96 -18.22
CA GLN A 235 11.65 -9.40 -18.04
C GLN A 235 10.30 -10.11 -17.88
N SER A 236 9.94 -10.93 -18.86
CA SER A 236 8.71 -11.71 -18.84
C SER A 236 8.94 -13.07 -18.17
N VAL A 237 8.70 -13.16 -16.86
CA VAL A 237 8.70 -14.44 -16.14
C VAL A 237 7.51 -15.30 -16.58
N TYR A 238 7.75 -16.57 -16.88
CA TYR A 238 6.70 -17.50 -17.32
C TYR A 238 6.66 -18.82 -16.54
N LYS A 239 7.69 -19.11 -15.74
CA LYS A 239 7.75 -20.34 -14.94
C LYS A 239 8.62 -20.11 -13.71
N ALA A 240 8.24 -20.73 -12.59
CA ALA A 240 9.11 -20.89 -11.44
C ALA A 240 8.96 -22.31 -10.87
N GLU A 241 10.07 -22.93 -10.50
CA GLU A 241 10.12 -24.32 -10.03
C GLU A 241 10.91 -24.43 -8.75
N ASN A 242 10.31 -25.00 -7.71
CA ASN A 242 11.03 -25.40 -6.50
C ASN A 242 11.85 -26.66 -6.79
N ILE A 243 13.17 -26.58 -6.55
CA ILE A 243 14.13 -27.67 -6.77
C ILE A 243 14.68 -28.23 -5.44
N GLY A 244 13.94 -28.07 -4.34
CA GLY A 244 14.25 -28.55 -3.00
C GLY A 244 14.78 -27.44 -2.10
N SER A 245 16.09 -27.20 -2.13
CA SER A 245 16.73 -26.18 -1.29
C SER A 245 16.55 -24.75 -1.82
N SER A 246 16.27 -24.60 -3.11
CA SER A 246 16.17 -23.34 -3.85
C SER A 246 15.03 -23.43 -4.88
N ALA A 247 14.83 -22.37 -5.66
CA ALA A 247 13.91 -22.35 -6.79
C ALA A 247 14.54 -21.70 -8.02
N ASN A 248 14.20 -22.22 -9.20
CA ASN A 248 14.54 -21.67 -10.50
C ASN A 248 13.42 -20.76 -11.00
N VAL A 249 13.78 -19.60 -11.56
CA VAL A 249 12.88 -18.67 -12.24
C VAL A 249 13.27 -18.58 -13.71
N PHE A 250 12.32 -18.85 -14.59
CA PHE A 250 12.51 -18.80 -16.03
C PHE A 250 11.82 -17.57 -16.60
N PHE A 251 12.54 -16.80 -17.41
CA PHE A 251 12.07 -15.53 -17.94
C PHE A 251 12.65 -15.24 -19.31
N ARG A 252 11.98 -14.35 -20.05
CA ARG A 252 12.43 -13.87 -21.36
C ARG A 252 12.78 -12.40 -21.29
N ASP A 253 13.89 -12.02 -21.91
CA ASP A 253 14.22 -10.62 -22.13
C ASP A 253 13.38 -10.00 -23.26
N GLU A 254 13.57 -8.69 -23.50
CA GLU A 254 12.89 -7.95 -24.56
C GLU A 254 13.11 -8.51 -25.98
N LYS A 255 14.17 -9.32 -26.18
CA LYS A 255 14.51 -9.98 -27.45
C LYS A 255 13.94 -11.39 -27.54
N GLY A 256 13.21 -11.84 -26.51
CA GLY A 256 12.66 -13.19 -26.42
C GLY A 256 13.67 -14.26 -26.02
N LYS A 257 14.90 -13.89 -25.63
CA LYS A 257 15.91 -14.85 -25.18
C LYS A 257 15.49 -15.43 -23.83
N GLU A 258 15.45 -16.75 -23.75
CA GLU A 258 15.15 -17.45 -22.50
C GLU A 258 16.37 -17.43 -21.56
N ASN A 259 16.10 -17.13 -20.29
CA ASN A 259 17.08 -17.11 -19.21
C ASN A 259 16.51 -17.87 -18.00
N VAL A 260 17.41 -18.37 -17.16
CA VAL A 260 17.06 -19.00 -15.88
C VAL A 260 17.91 -18.38 -14.77
N MET A 261 17.31 -18.19 -13.61
CA MET A 261 17.97 -17.69 -12.41
C MET A 261 17.57 -18.54 -11.20
N GLU A 262 18.55 -18.98 -10.42
CA GLU A 262 18.34 -19.73 -9.19
C GLU A 262 18.43 -18.80 -7.97
N ALA A 263 17.53 -18.98 -7.01
CA ALA A 263 17.63 -18.32 -5.69
C ALA A 263 17.07 -19.21 -4.58
N GLU A 264 17.52 -18.98 -3.33
CA GLU A 264 16.98 -19.69 -2.16
C GLU A 264 15.48 -19.40 -1.99
N TYR A 265 15.04 -18.18 -2.26
CA TYR A 265 13.63 -17.82 -2.25
C TYR A 265 13.24 -17.01 -3.50
N VAL A 266 12.01 -17.25 -3.96
CA VAL A 266 11.33 -16.50 -5.01
C VAL A 266 10.10 -15.85 -4.41
N LEU A 267 10.08 -14.53 -4.37
CA LEU A 267 8.95 -13.74 -3.88
C LEU A 267 8.06 -13.30 -5.06
N MET A 268 6.82 -13.77 -5.07
CA MET A 268 5.80 -13.35 -6.02
C MET A 268 5.14 -12.04 -5.56
N ALA A 269 5.42 -10.94 -6.26
CA ALA A 269 4.96 -9.58 -5.96
C ALA A 269 4.29 -8.88 -7.16
N VAL A 270 3.60 -9.65 -8.02
CA VAL A 270 2.95 -9.18 -9.27
C VAL A 270 1.57 -8.52 -9.06
N GLY A 271 1.35 -7.91 -7.90
CA GLY A 271 0.09 -7.26 -7.54
C GLY A 271 -0.87 -8.15 -6.77
N ARG A 272 -2.14 -7.72 -6.72
CA ARG A 272 -3.19 -8.30 -5.88
C ARG A 272 -4.49 -8.48 -6.66
N ARG A 273 -5.34 -9.40 -6.21
CA ARG A 273 -6.65 -9.71 -6.79
C ARG A 273 -7.76 -9.65 -5.73
N PRO A 274 -9.00 -9.27 -6.08
CA PRO A 274 -10.10 -9.23 -5.12
C PRO A 274 -10.38 -10.63 -4.55
N TYR A 275 -10.86 -10.69 -3.31
CA TYR A 275 -11.16 -11.96 -2.64
C TYR A 275 -12.66 -12.12 -2.39
N THR A 276 -13.33 -12.84 -3.28
CA THR A 276 -14.79 -13.15 -3.22
C THR A 276 -15.07 -14.66 -3.10
N GLU A 277 -14.01 -15.48 -3.05
CA GLU A 277 -14.11 -16.94 -2.98
C GLU A 277 -14.88 -17.39 -1.72
N GLY A 278 -15.92 -18.20 -1.92
CA GLY A 278 -16.75 -18.73 -0.85
C GLY A 278 -17.74 -17.74 -0.23
N LEU A 279 -17.81 -16.49 -0.73
CA LEU A 279 -18.72 -15.46 -0.20
C LEU A 279 -20.19 -15.71 -0.56
N GLY A 280 -20.48 -16.60 -1.50
CA GLY A 280 -21.85 -16.96 -1.88
C GLY A 280 -22.53 -15.92 -2.78
N LEU A 281 -21.76 -15.11 -3.51
CA LEU A 281 -22.31 -14.04 -4.36
C LEU A 281 -23.18 -14.59 -5.48
N GLU A 282 -22.95 -15.83 -5.92
CA GLU A 282 -23.80 -16.55 -6.88
C GLU A 282 -25.24 -16.78 -6.40
N ASN A 283 -25.48 -16.68 -5.09
CA ASN A 283 -26.81 -16.76 -4.48
C ASN A 283 -27.46 -15.37 -4.34
N THR A 284 -26.81 -14.32 -4.86
CA THR A 284 -27.26 -12.92 -4.80
C THR A 284 -27.33 -12.32 -6.20
N ASN A 285 -27.88 -11.11 -6.32
CA ASN A 285 -27.84 -10.37 -7.58
C ASN A 285 -26.60 -9.46 -7.70
N VAL A 286 -25.61 -9.58 -6.80
CA VAL A 286 -24.37 -8.77 -6.82
C VAL A 286 -23.55 -9.13 -8.06
N GLU A 287 -23.21 -8.12 -8.85
CA GLU A 287 -22.42 -8.31 -10.07
C GLU A 287 -20.92 -8.17 -9.85
N LEU A 288 -20.15 -9.02 -10.53
CA LEU A 288 -18.70 -8.90 -10.66
C LEU A 288 -18.32 -8.35 -12.05
N ASP A 289 -17.19 -7.64 -12.13
CA ASP A 289 -16.56 -7.31 -13.40
C ASP A 289 -15.75 -8.50 -13.96
N GLN A 290 -15.18 -8.35 -15.16
CA GLN A 290 -14.38 -9.40 -15.82
C GLN A 290 -13.09 -9.75 -15.06
N ARG A 291 -12.64 -8.89 -14.14
CA ARG A 291 -11.44 -9.09 -13.31
C ARG A 291 -11.78 -9.64 -11.93
N GLY A 292 -13.07 -9.88 -11.65
CA GLY A 292 -13.58 -10.43 -10.40
C GLY A 292 -13.84 -9.41 -9.29
N PHE A 293 -13.77 -8.10 -9.58
CA PHE A 293 -14.10 -7.06 -8.61
C PHE A 293 -15.63 -6.90 -8.51
N ILE A 294 -16.13 -6.57 -7.32
CA ILE A 294 -17.55 -6.27 -7.13
C ILE A 294 -17.85 -4.91 -7.77
N LYS A 295 -18.84 -4.86 -8.66
CA LYS A 295 -19.29 -3.60 -9.26
C LYS A 295 -20.07 -2.79 -8.23
N VAL A 296 -19.73 -1.51 -8.14
CA VAL A 296 -20.40 -0.55 -7.27
C VAL A 296 -20.61 0.78 -7.98
N ASN A 297 -21.57 1.57 -7.49
CA ASN A 297 -21.72 2.98 -7.85
C ASN A 297 -20.82 3.88 -6.97
N GLU A 298 -20.93 5.20 -7.12
CA GLU A 298 -20.15 6.21 -6.37
C GLU A 298 -20.38 6.19 -4.84
N LYS A 299 -21.46 5.56 -4.37
CA LYS A 299 -21.76 5.38 -2.95
C LYS A 299 -21.29 4.01 -2.44
N CYS A 300 -20.46 3.31 -3.22
CA CYS A 300 -20.02 1.95 -2.96
C CYS A 300 -21.18 0.93 -2.85
N GLN A 301 -22.35 1.23 -3.45
CA GLN A 301 -23.53 0.37 -3.43
C GLN A 301 -23.53 -0.57 -4.62
N THR A 302 -23.86 -1.85 -4.39
CA THR A 302 -23.94 -2.87 -5.44
C THR A 302 -25.28 -2.80 -6.21
N SER A 303 -25.50 -3.73 -7.14
CA SER A 303 -26.81 -3.97 -7.78
C SER A 303 -27.93 -4.38 -6.81
N VAL A 304 -27.59 -4.78 -5.57
CA VAL A 304 -28.54 -5.04 -4.49
C VAL A 304 -28.53 -3.87 -3.53
N SER A 305 -29.66 -3.18 -3.36
CA SER A 305 -29.75 -1.92 -2.60
C SER A 305 -29.28 -2.01 -1.15
N ALA A 306 -29.45 -3.17 -0.51
CA ALA A 306 -29.02 -3.43 0.86
C ALA A 306 -27.54 -3.85 0.98
N ILE A 307 -26.84 -4.11 -0.14
CA ILE A 307 -25.46 -4.61 -0.13
C ILE A 307 -24.52 -3.56 -0.72
N TYR A 308 -23.50 -3.21 0.05
CA TYR A 308 -22.40 -2.33 -0.30
C TYR A 308 -21.10 -3.13 -0.35
N ALA A 309 -20.08 -2.62 -1.04
CA ALA A 309 -18.75 -3.23 -1.06
C ALA A 309 -17.66 -2.15 -1.08
N ILE A 310 -16.59 -2.37 -0.31
CA ILE A 310 -15.54 -1.36 -0.08
C ILE A 310 -14.13 -1.96 -0.11
N GLY A 311 -13.14 -1.09 -0.29
CA GLY A 311 -11.72 -1.41 -0.25
C GLY A 311 -11.26 -2.19 -1.47
N ASP A 312 -10.33 -3.12 -1.25
CA ASP A 312 -9.68 -3.86 -2.33
C ASP A 312 -10.62 -4.71 -3.19
N VAL A 313 -11.79 -5.11 -2.66
CA VAL A 313 -12.72 -6.02 -3.37
C VAL A 313 -13.46 -5.34 -4.53
N ILE A 314 -13.48 -4.00 -4.56
CA ILE A 314 -14.11 -3.20 -5.62
C ILE A 314 -13.11 -2.58 -6.61
N GLY A 315 -11.80 -2.78 -6.40
CA GLY A 315 -10.77 -2.26 -7.27
C GLY A 315 -10.43 -0.79 -7.01
N GLY A 316 -9.99 -0.09 -8.06
CA GLY A 316 -9.33 1.22 -7.91
C GLY A 316 -7.95 1.11 -7.25
N ALA A 317 -7.53 2.15 -6.54
CA ALA A 317 -6.32 2.11 -5.73
C ALA A 317 -6.53 1.15 -4.53
N MET A 318 -5.77 0.05 -4.49
CA MET A 318 -5.84 -0.97 -3.44
C MET A 318 -5.00 -0.54 -2.22
N LEU A 319 -5.44 0.52 -1.56
CA LEU A 319 -4.76 1.18 -0.45
C LEU A 319 -5.60 1.10 0.83
N ALA A 320 -4.93 1.03 1.99
CA ALA A 320 -5.60 0.90 3.27
C ALA A 320 -6.50 2.11 3.60
N HIS A 321 -5.96 3.33 3.49
CA HIS A 321 -6.69 4.56 3.77
C HIS A 321 -7.84 4.81 2.79
N LYS A 322 -7.71 4.40 1.52
CA LYS A 322 -8.85 4.37 0.57
C LYS A 322 -9.99 3.50 1.09
N ALA A 323 -9.67 2.30 1.58
CA ALA A 323 -10.67 1.39 2.13
C ALA A 323 -11.31 1.96 3.42
N GLU A 324 -10.52 2.64 4.28
CA GLU A 324 -11.01 3.29 5.50
C GLU A 324 -12.00 4.41 5.16
N GLU A 325 -11.67 5.27 4.20
CA GLU A 325 -12.51 6.38 3.74
C GLU A 325 -13.82 5.86 3.13
N GLU A 326 -13.76 4.81 2.30
CA GLU A 326 -14.96 4.15 1.78
C GLU A 326 -15.83 3.51 2.87
N GLY A 327 -15.19 2.99 3.92
CA GLY A 327 -15.89 2.47 5.09
C GLY A 327 -16.69 3.56 5.83
N VAL A 328 -16.12 4.76 5.95
CA VAL A 328 -16.80 5.94 6.51
C VAL A 328 -17.94 6.38 5.58
N LEU A 329 -17.66 6.56 4.28
CA LEU A 329 -18.64 6.91 3.25
C LEU A 329 -19.88 6.02 3.32
N VAL A 330 -19.71 4.70 3.34
CA VAL A 330 -20.83 3.75 3.35
C VAL A 330 -21.60 3.83 4.67
N ALA A 331 -20.91 3.85 5.82
CA ALA A 331 -21.57 3.94 7.11
C ALA A 331 -22.42 5.23 7.23
N GLU A 332 -21.88 6.36 6.77
CA GLU A 332 -22.56 7.66 6.75
C GLU A 332 -23.72 7.70 5.75
N THR A 333 -23.54 7.09 4.57
CA THR A 333 -24.61 6.94 3.56
C THR A 333 -25.79 6.14 4.12
N ILE A 334 -25.52 5.03 4.82
CA ILE A 334 -26.57 4.24 5.50
C ILE A 334 -27.26 5.07 6.59
N GLY A 335 -26.51 5.97 7.26
CA GLY A 335 -27.02 6.96 8.22
C GLY A 335 -27.79 8.14 7.62
N GLY A 336 -27.94 8.21 6.29
CA GLY A 336 -28.62 9.30 5.60
C GLY A 336 -27.81 10.59 5.48
N GLN A 337 -26.49 10.53 5.71
CA GLN A 337 -25.58 11.66 5.50
C GLN A 337 -25.07 11.68 4.06
N ASN A 338 -24.66 12.86 3.59
CA ASN A 338 -24.00 13.04 2.30
C ASN A 338 -22.50 13.05 2.53
N HIS A 339 -21.79 12.13 1.89
CA HIS A 339 -20.34 12.02 1.90
C HIS A 339 -19.85 11.78 0.47
N HIS A 340 -18.67 12.31 0.13
CA HIS A 340 -18.06 12.16 -1.19
C HIS A 340 -16.56 11.94 -1.03
N ILE A 341 -15.97 11.14 -1.92
CA ILE A 341 -14.55 10.84 -1.96
C ILE A 341 -13.97 11.31 -3.29
N HIS A 342 -13.00 12.23 -3.22
CA HIS A 342 -12.19 12.61 -4.37
C HIS A 342 -11.08 11.57 -4.61
N TYR A 343 -11.40 10.48 -5.32
CA TYR A 343 -10.45 9.38 -5.53
C TYR A 343 -9.11 9.78 -6.17
N SER A 344 -9.08 10.85 -6.97
CA SER A 344 -7.85 11.42 -7.54
C SER A 344 -6.94 12.10 -6.51
N ARG A 345 -7.47 12.45 -5.34
CA ARG A 345 -6.77 13.12 -4.24
C ARG A 345 -6.35 12.15 -3.13
N ILE A 346 -6.51 10.84 -3.35
CA ILE A 346 -6.00 9.80 -2.45
C ILE A 346 -4.48 9.65 -2.68
N PRO A 347 -3.64 9.88 -1.65
CA PRO A 347 -2.20 9.78 -1.82
C PRO A 347 -1.75 8.32 -1.96
N SER A 348 -0.65 8.09 -2.66
CA SER A 348 0.04 6.81 -2.76
C SER A 348 1.45 6.93 -2.16
N VAL A 349 1.87 5.93 -1.41
CA VAL A 349 3.17 5.94 -0.70
C VAL A 349 3.90 4.60 -0.85
N VAL A 350 5.21 4.69 -1.05
CA VAL A 350 6.19 3.59 -1.04
C VAL A 350 7.22 3.88 0.03
N TYR A 351 7.37 2.96 0.97
CA TYR A 351 8.13 3.19 2.21
C TYR A 351 9.57 2.67 2.11
N THR A 352 10.19 2.79 0.92
CA THR A 352 11.64 2.65 0.77
C THR A 352 12.36 3.78 1.53
N TRP A 353 13.70 3.77 1.55
CA TRP A 353 14.45 4.96 1.97
C TRP A 353 15.38 5.38 0.82
N PRO A 354 15.18 6.57 0.22
CA PRO A 354 14.14 7.54 0.55
C PRO A 354 12.73 7.01 0.25
N GLU A 355 11.75 7.58 0.94
CA GLU A 355 10.34 7.30 0.69
C GLU A 355 9.92 7.90 -0.65
N VAL A 356 8.87 7.34 -1.24
CA VAL A 356 8.20 7.90 -2.42
C VAL A 356 6.76 8.16 -2.08
N ALA A 357 6.24 9.33 -2.40
CA ALA A 357 4.84 9.66 -2.21
C ALA A 357 4.30 10.52 -3.35
N SER A 358 3.02 10.37 -3.67
CA SER A 358 2.37 11.21 -4.66
C SER A 358 0.88 11.36 -4.42
N VAL A 359 0.31 12.43 -4.95
CA VAL A 359 -1.14 12.66 -5.01
C VAL A 359 -1.47 13.41 -6.32
N GLY A 360 -2.68 13.22 -6.84
CA GLY A 360 -3.13 13.84 -8.09
C GLY A 360 -2.65 13.11 -9.34
N TYR A 361 -2.67 13.83 -10.47
CA TYR A 361 -2.32 13.29 -11.77
C TYR A 361 -0.81 13.18 -11.96
N THR A 362 -0.34 12.13 -12.64
CA THR A 362 1.06 12.04 -13.09
C THR A 362 1.29 12.90 -14.32
N GLU A 363 2.55 13.26 -14.60
CA GLU A 363 2.88 13.99 -15.82
C GLU A 363 2.46 13.22 -17.08
N GLU A 364 2.56 11.90 -17.06
CA GLU A 364 2.15 11.07 -18.19
C GLU A 364 0.65 11.03 -18.39
N TYR A 365 -0.13 11.05 -17.32
CA TYR A 365 -1.58 11.19 -17.43
C TYR A 365 -1.94 12.52 -18.11
N LEU A 366 -1.33 13.63 -17.67
CA LEU A 366 -1.59 14.95 -18.25
C LEU A 366 -1.19 15.00 -19.73
N LYS A 367 0.00 14.47 -20.08
CA LYS A 367 0.46 14.36 -21.47
C LYS A 367 -0.47 13.51 -22.34
N ASN A 368 -0.85 12.32 -21.88
CA ASN A 368 -1.68 11.39 -22.65
C ASN A 368 -3.11 11.93 -22.86
N ASN A 369 -3.62 12.73 -21.93
CA ASN A 369 -4.93 13.37 -22.03
C ASN A 369 -4.87 14.80 -22.59
N GLN A 370 -3.71 15.25 -23.08
CA GLN A 370 -3.52 16.59 -23.66
C GLN A 370 -3.94 17.74 -22.72
N ILE A 371 -3.75 17.55 -21.41
CA ILE A 371 -3.99 18.58 -20.40
C ILE A 371 -2.72 19.41 -20.28
N GLU A 372 -2.82 20.72 -20.49
CA GLU A 372 -1.69 21.63 -20.33
C GLU A 372 -1.28 21.75 -18.85
N TYR A 373 0.02 21.80 -18.59
CA TYR A 373 0.56 21.96 -17.24
C TYR A 373 1.91 22.67 -17.26
N LYS A 374 2.28 23.27 -16.13
CA LYS A 374 3.64 23.69 -15.80
C LYS A 374 4.21 22.76 -14.73
N ALA A 375 5.51 22.54 -14.76
CA ALA A 375 6.21 21.71 -13.78
C ALA A 375 7.26 22.52 -13.02
N GLY A 376 7.27 22.36 -11.71
CA GLY A 376 8.35 22.82 -10.84
C GLY A 376 9.00 21.63 -10.15
N LYS A 377 10.34 21.62 -10.09
CA LYS A 377 11.09 20.52 -9.47
C LYS A 377 12.27 21.05 -8.68
N PHE A 378 12.38 20.63 -7.42
CA PHE A 378 13.46 21.05 -6.53
C PHE A 378 14.13 19.83 -5.87
N PRO A 379 15.48 19.73 -5.91
CA PRO A 379 16.19 18.55 -5.42
C PRO A 379 16.38 18.58 -3.89
N PHE A 380 16.33 17.41 -3.24
CA PHE A 380 16.63 17.32 -1.80
C PHE A 380 18.09 17.65 -1.48
N SER A 381 19.02 17.50 -2.42
CA SER A 381 20.43 17.89 -2.24
C SER A 381 20.64 19.39 -1.97
N ALA A 382 19.70 20.23 -2.40
CA ALA A 382 19.70 21.66 -2.14
C ALA A 382 19.14 22.02 -0.74
N SER A 383 18.40 21.12 -0.09
CA SER A 383 17.85 21.34 1.26
C SER A 383 18.95 21.31 2.34
N ALA A 384 19.02 22.37 3.15
CA ALA A 384 19.90 22.41 4.32
C ALA A 384 19.56 21.31 5.33
N ARG A 385 18.27 21.02 5.54
CA ARG A 385 17.83 19.93 6.44
C ARG A 385 18.30 18.58 5.94
N ALA A 386 18.21 18.33 4.64
CA ALA A 386 18.66 17.08 4.01
C ALA A 386 20.18 16.92 4.09
N ARG A 387 20.95 17.98 3.85
CA ARG A 387 22.42 17.95 4.06
C ARG A 387 22.77 17.65 5.52
N ALA A 388 22.05 18.23 6.48
CA ALA A 388 22.30 18.01 7.90
C ALA A 388 22.01 16.56 8.35
N SER A 389 21.04 15.86 7.75
CA SER A 389 20.82 14.42 8.03
C SER A 389 21.57 13.47 7.09
N MET A 390 22.20 13.99 6.04
CA MET A 390 22.75 13.22 4.91
C MET A 390 21.69 12.53 4.01
N ASP A 391 20.40 12.83 4.17
CA ASP A 391 19.32 12.29 3.33
C ASP A 391 19.06 13.17 2.10
N THR A 392 20.06 13.27 1.22
CA THR A 392 20.06 14.22 0.10
C THR A 392 19.51 13.66 -1.22
N GLU A 393 19.14 12.39 -1.26
CA GLU A 393 18.65 11.73 -2.48
C GLU A 393 17.20 12.14 -2.80
N GLY A 394 16.92 12.37 -4.09
CA GLY A 394 15.57 12.62 -4.60
C GLY A 394 15.20 14.10 -4.80
N PHE A 395 13.92 14.36 -5.01
CA PHE A 395 13.34 15.66 -5.36
C PHE A 395 11.85 15.75 -4.97
N ALA A 396 11.33 16.97 -4.91
CA ALA A 396 9.91 17.25 -4.98
C ALA A 396 9.57 17.83 -6.36
N LYS A 397 8.48 17.36 -6.96
CA LYS A 397 7.95 17.79 -8.26
C LYS A 397 6.48 18.14 -8.12
N VAL A 398 6.10 19.31 -8.66
CA VAL A 398 4.74 19.84 -8.63
C VAL A 398 4.31 20.11 -10.07
N LEU A 399 3.10 19.70 -10.40
CA LEU A 399 2.43 19.94 -11.67
C LEU A 399 1.24 20.86 -11.42
N VAL A 400 1.14 21.97 -12.16
CA VAL A 400 0.07 22.96 -11.99
C VAL A 400 -0.58 23.36 -13.30
N ASP A 401 -1.85 23.73 -13.22
CA ASP A 401 -2.58 24.35 -14.33
C ASP A 401 -1.93 25.70 -14.69
N PRO A 402 -1.59 25.96 -15.97
CA PRO A 402 -0.87 27.17 -16.35
C PRO A 402 -1.73 28.44 -16.30
N LYS A 403 -3.07 28.32 -16.33
CA LYS A 403 -4.04 29.41 -16.41
C LYS A 403 -4.48 29.87 -15.03
N TYR A 404 -4.81 28.94 -14.14
CA TYR A 404 -5.35 29.22 -12.81
C TYR A 404 -4.35 28.95 -11.67
N GLY A 405 -3.28 28.20 -11.94
CA GLY A 405 -2.26 27.89 -10.93
C GLY A 405 -2.64 26.76 -9.96
N GLU A 406 -3.78 26.11 -10.18
CA GLU A 406 -4.24 24.95 -9.39
C GLU A 406 -3.22 23.82 -9.39
N VAL A 407 -3.04 23.15 -8.25
CA VAL A 407 -2.16 21.99 -8.13
C VAL A 407 -2.82 20.73 -8.71
N LEU A 408 -2.31 20.26 -9.86
CA LEU A 408 -2.80 19.07 -10.57
C LEU A 408 -2.20 17.77 -10.04
N GLY A 409 -0.96 17.81 -9.59
CA GLY A 409 -0.25 16.65 -9.08
C GLY A 409 1.03 17.00 -8.33
N VAL A 410 1.34 16.22 -7.31
CA VAL A 410 2.58 16.37 -6.52
C VAL A 410 3.24 15.01 -6.37
N HIS A 411 4.55 14.98 -6.62
CA HIS A 411 5.36 13.77 -6.68
C HIS A 411 6.66 14.00 -5.90
N ILE A 412 6.89 13.20 -4.87
CA ILE A 412 7.99 13.36 -3.94
C ILE A 412 8.75 12.04 -3.87
N ILE A 413 10.06 12.10 -4.04
CA ILE A 413 10.98 11.05 -3.63
C ILE A 413 12.03 11.70 -2.74
N GLY A 414 12.10 11.31 -1.48
CA GLY A 414 12.97 11.96 -0.50
C GLY A 414 12.65 11.57 0.93
N ALA A 415 13.43 12.09 1.88
CA ALA A 415 13.20 11.84 3.29
C ALA A 415 11.81 12.36 3.72
N ARG A 416 11.06 11.50 4.41
CA ARG A 416 9.73 11.80 4.97
C ARG A 416 8.66 12.14 3.92
N ALA A 417 8.81 11.68 2.69
CA ALA A 417 7.83 11.90 1.62
C ALA A 417 6.41 11.43 2.04
N ALA A 418 6.31 10.36 2.83
CA ALA A 418 5.06 9.79 3.33
C ALA A 418 4.23 10.78 4.15
N ASP A 419 4.90 11.66 4.91
CA ASP A 419 4.24 12.71 5.71
C ASP A 419 4.12 14.02 4.93
N LEU A 420 5.13 14.35 4.12
CA LEU A 420 5.14 15.59 3.34
C LEU A 420 3.98 15.67 2.33
N VAL A 421 3.58 14.53 1.75
CA VAL A 421 2.48 14.46 0.78
C VAL A 421 1.14 14.93 1.37
N ALA A 422 0.95 14.88 2.69
CA ALA A 422 -0.27 15.38 3.34
C ALA A 422 -0.49 16.88 3.06
N GLN A 423 0.57 17.67 2.93
CA GLN A 423 0.46 19.09 2.54
C GLN A 423 -0.10 19.25 1.12
N ALA A 424 0.27 18.35 0.21
CA ALA A 424 -0.23 18.34 -1.15
C ALA A 424 -1.69 17.86 -1.22
N VAL A 425 -2.07 16.86 -0.41
CA VAL A 425 -3.48 16.42 -0.30
C VAL A 425 -4.36 17.58 0.15
N ILE A 426 -3.94 18.32 1.19
CA ILE A 426 -4.66 19.51 1.66
C ILE A 426 -4.73 20.57 0.55
N ALA A 427 -3.62 20.83 -0.17
CA ALA A 427 -3.61 21.79 -1.25
C ALA A 427 -4.62 21.44 -2.35
N GLN A 428 -4.70 20.17 -2.75
CA GLN A 428 -5.69 19.73 -3.74
C GLN A 428 -7.11 19.77 -3.20
N GLU A 429 -7.33 19.39 -1.94
CA GLU A 429 -8.67 19.35 -1.36
C GLU A 429 -9.32 20.73 -1.25
N PHE A 430 -8.52 21.76 -0.97
CA PHE A 430 -8.95 23.16 -0.91
C PHE A 430 -8.65 23.96 -2.18
N GLU A 431 -8.25 23.29 -3.28
CA GLU A 431 -7.98 23.92 -4.58
C GLU A 431 -6.97 25.09 -4.49
N VAL A 432 -5.99 24.94 -3.60
CA VAL A 432 -4.94 25.92 -3.34
C VAL A 432 -4.01 26.02 -4.54
N THR A 433 -3.60 27.23 -4.91
CA THR A 433 -2.68 27.43 -6.04
C THR A 433 -1.22 27.19 -5.64
N ALA A 434 -0.34 26.94 -6.62
CA ALA A 434 1.10 26.93 -6.36
C ALA A 434 1.60 28.26 -5.78
N GLU A 435 0.98 29.38 -6.16
CA GLU A 435 1.33 30.70 -5.61
C GLU A 435 1.04 30.80 -4.12
N ASP A 436 -0.15 30.38 -3.71
CA ASP A 436 -0.54 30.35 -2.30
C ASP A 436 0.40 29.43 -1.52
N MET A 437 0.70 28.24 -2.05
CA MET A 437 1.57 27.26 -1.40
C MET A 437 2.99 27.77 -1.17
N PHE A 438 3.62 28.46 -2.14
CA PHE A 438 4.99 28.96 -1.90
C PHE A 438 5.02 30.20 -0.99
N ARG A 439 3.94 30.99 -0.94
CA ARG A 439 3.84 32.19 -0.09
C ARG A 439 3.62 31.87 1.39
N ILE A 440 3.11 30.69 1.72
CA ILE A 440 3.01 30.21 3.10
C ILE A 440 4.40 30.16 3.76
N SER A 441 4.45 30.44 5.06
CA SER A 441 5.66 30.29 5.85
C SER A 441 5.93 28.81 6.16
N TYR A 442 7.10 28.32 5.75
CA TYR A 442 7.57 26.97 6.07
C TYR A 442 8.63 27.09 7.16
N ALA A 443 8.60 26.21 8.15
CA ALA A 443 9.63 26.20 9.20
C ALA A 443 11.01 25.90 8.59
N HIS A 444 12.04 26.59 9.05
CA HIS A 444 13.42 26.41 8.60
C HIS A 444 14.33 25.95 9.76
N PRO A 445 15.19 24.93 9.59
CA PRO A 445 15.32 24.07 8.41
C PRO A 445 14.37 22.85 8.47
N THR A 446 13.62 22.58 7.40
CA THR A 446 12.77 21.37 7.27
C THR A 446 12.81 20.76 5.86
N TYR A 447 12.39 19.50 5.72
CA TYR A 447 12.27 18.86 4.40
C TYR A 447 11.10 19.44 3.57
N SER A 448 10.10 20.04 4.22
CA SER A 448 8.95 20.63 3.52
C SER A 448 9.35 21.88 2.71
N GLU A 449 10.49 22.51 3.00
CA GLU A 449 11.02 23.59 2.18
C GLU A 449 11.34 23.12 0.74
N THR A 450 11.66 21.86 0.52
CA THR A 450 11.83 21.29 -0.83
C THR A 450 10.52 21.38 -1.63
N LEU A 451 9.36 21.14 -0.98
CA LEU A 451 8.05 21.30 -1.61
C LEU A 451 7.75 22.78 -1.90
N LYS A 452 8.04 23.67 -0.94
CA LYS A 452 7.85 25.12 -1.12
C LYS A 452 8.57 25.64 -2.37
N GLU A 453 9.84 25.26 -2.55
CA GLU A 453 10.62 25.66 -3.73
C GLU A 453 10.09 25.01 -5.01
N ALA A 454 9.60 23.76 -4.96
CA ALA A 454 8.96 23.14 -6.13
C ALA A 454 7.67 23.88 -6.54
N TYR A 455 6.85 24.33 -5.59
CA TYR A 455 5.68 25.19 -5.87
C TYR A 455 6.10 26.53 -6.46
N LEU A 456 7.17 27.16 -5.92
CA LEU A 456 7.71 28.42 -6.43
C LEU A 456 8.11 28.29 -7.91
N ILE A 457 8.87 27.25 -8.26
CA ILE A 457 9.28 26.99 -9.64
C ILE A 457 8.05 26.72 -10.53
N ALA A 458 7.09 25.91 -10.05
CA ALA A 458 5.88 25.58 -10.81
C ALA A 458 5.03 26.81 -11.13
N SER A 459 5.04 27.81 -10.25
CA SER A 459 4.38 29.12 -10.47
C SER A 459 5.06 29.99 -11.53
N GLY A 460 6.24 29.60 -12.03
CA GLY A 460 7.01 30.33 -13.03
C GLY A 460 8.09 31.26 -12.46
N GLN A 461 8.39 31.16 -11.16
CA GLN A 461 9.46 31.93 -10.52
C GLN A 461 10.77 31.14 -10.47
N GLY A 462 11.90 31.84 -10.29
CA GLY A 462 13.19 31.18 -10.05
C GLY A 462 13.26 30.63 -8.63
N ALA A 463 13.93 29.48 -8.47
CA ALA A 463 14.22 28.93 -7.14
C ALA A 463 15.10 29.89 -6.33
N ILE A 464 14.81 30.04 -5.04
CA ILE A 464 15.59 30.94 -4.15
C ILE A 464 16.83 30.22 -3.62
N ASN A 465 16.71 28.93 -3.33
CA ASN A 465 17.71 28.15 -2.59
C ASN A 465 18.36 27.02 -3.41
N ILE A 466 18.49 27.18 -4.73
CA ILE A 466 19.06 26.14 -5.61
C ILE A 466 20.59 26.14 -5.67
#